data_AF-A0A842VXS4-F1
#
_entry.id   AF-A0A842VXS4-F1
#
_cell.length_a   1.000
_cell.length_b   1.000
_cell.length_c   1.000
_cell.angle_alpha   90.00
_cell.angle_beta   90.00
_cell.angle_gamma   90.00
#
_symmetry.space_group_name_H-M   'P 1'
#
loop_
_entity.id
_entity.type
_entity.pdbx_description
1 polymer ?
#
loop_
_entity_poly.entity_id
_entity_poly.type
_entity_poly.pdbx_seq_one_letter_code
_entity_poly.pdbx_strand_id
1 'polypeptide(L)'
;MGEEIEENPKEGIVVFQLNDEIAEFEELDLDESVKLYELLDPSFILLFLDPEHYKAYIWQGSEVSTRMRFISAKLASSVRDQYGVAMKIVTEDDGNETLGFKITVGLEEEIDLEEEQTGPSYTGTQEDQDLLDLVSLEKIVLVLDKVGLPEG
;
A
#
# COMPACT_ATOMS: atom_id res chain seq x y z
N MET A 1 -25.57 -35.05 -4.13
CA MET A 1 -24.40 -35.09 -3.24
C MET A 1 -23.79 -33.71 -3.40
N GLY A 2 -24.27 -32.75 -2.59
CA GLY A 2 -23.71 -31.41 -2.60
C GLY A 2 -22.46 -31.48 -1.75
N GLU A 3 -21.31 -31.20 -2.35
CA GLU A 3 -20.13 -30.85 -1.58
C GLU A 3 -20.42 -29.44 -1.04
N GLU A 4 -20.69 -29.36 0.26
CA GLU A 4 -20.62 -28.11 1.00
C GLU A 4 -19.17 -27.65 0.92
N ILE A 5 -18.95 -26.61 0.12
CA ILE A 5 -17.71 -25.86 0.16
C ILE A 5 -17.78 -25.11 1.49
N GLU A 6 -17.02 -25.54 2.49
CA GLU A 6 -16.77 -24.75 3.69
C GLU A 6 -16.00 -23.49 3.28
N GLU A 7 -16.70 -22.50 2.76
CA GLU A 7 -16.23 -21.11 2.78
C GLU A 7 -16.30 -20.66 4.23
N ASN A 8 -15.28 -21.00 4.99
CA ASN A 8 -15.00 -20.34 6.26
C ASN A 8 -14.06 -19.18 5.91
N PRO A 9 -14.55 -17.96 5.61
CA PRO A 9 -13.66 -16.83 5.52
C PRO A 9 -13.01 -16.72 6.90
N LYS A 10 -11.70 -17.03 7.00
CA LYS A 10 -10.92 -16.70 8.19
C LYS A 10 -11.12 -15.20 8.39
N GLU A 11 -11.88 -14.83 9.42
CA GLU A 11 -12.10 -13.44 9.81
C GLU A 11 -10.77 -12.91 10.33
N GLY A 12 -9.94 -12.39 9.42
CA GLY A 12 -8.63 -11.85 9.77
C GLY A 12 -7.59 -11.96 8.66
N ILE A 13 -6.48 -11.28 8.88
CA ILE A 13 -5.33 -11.31 7.98
C ILE A 13 -4.64 -12.66 8.10
N VAL A 14 -4.48 -13.37 6.98
CA VAL A 14 -3.72 -14.62 6.94
C VAL A 14 -2.31 -14.34 6.47
N VAL A 15 -1.31 -14.88 7.17
CA VAL A 15 0.11 -14.62 6.90
C VAL A 15 0.81 -15.90 6.47
N PHE A 16 1.62 -15.79 5.43
CA PHE A 16 2.51 -16.86 4.97
C PHE A 16 3.95 -16.39 4.95
N GLN A 17 4.87 -17.31 5.21
CA GLN A 17 6.30 -17.11 5.04
C GLN A 17 6.80 -17.90 3.84
N LEU A 18 7.66 -17.28 3.01
CA LEU A 18 8.34 -18.00 1.95
C LEU A 18 9.43 -18.91 2.54
N ASN A 19 9.33 -20.20 2.25
CA ASN A 19 10.40 -21.16 2.45
C ASN A 19 11.24 -21.26 1.16
N ASP A 20 12.49 -20.81 1.21
CA ASP A 20 13.36 -20.72 0.03
C ASP A 20 13.97 -22.07 -0.39
N GLU A 21 14.07 -23.02 0.54
CA GLU A 21 14.60 -24.37 0.31
C GLU A 21 13.67 -25.20 -0.58
N ILE A 22 12.36 -25.16 -0.26
CA ILE A 22 11.33 -25.89 -1.01
C ILE A 22 10.59 -25.02 -2.04
N ALA A 23 10.81 -23.70 -2.01
CA ALA A 23 10.14 -22.72 -2.86
C ALA A 23 8.61 -22.80 -2.76
N GLU A 24 8.10 -22.75 -1.52
CA GLU A 24 6.67 -22.75 -1.20
C GLU A 24 6.37 -21.70 -0.11
N PHE A 25 5.11 -21.27 -0.04
CA PHE A 25 4.62 -20.43 1.05
C PHE A 25 4.03 -21.31 2.14
N GLU A 26 4.52 -21.17 3.35
CA GLU A 26 4.03 -21.88 4.53
C GLU A 26 3.17 -20.92 5.35
N GLU A 27 1.94 -21.33 5.68
CA GLU A 27 1.04 -20.53 6.50
C GLU A 27 1.57 -20.47 7.94
N LEU A 28 1.59 -19.27 8.52
CA LEU A 28 1.97 -19.07 9.91
C LEU A 28 0.73 -19.24 10.80
N ASP A 29 0.82 -20.15 11.77
CA ASP A 29 -0.18 -20.28 12.83
C ASP A 29 0.09 -19.19 13.88
N LEU A 30 -0.70 -18.11 13.83
CA LEU A 30 -0.55 -16.93 14.67
C LEU A 30 -1.59 -16.95 15.78
N ASP A 31 -1.14 -16.83 17.04
CA ASP A 31 -2.03 -16.55 18.17
C ASP A 31 -2.63 -15.14 18.03
N GLU A 32 -3.89 -14.95 18.43
CA GLU A 32 -4.61 -13.66 18.37
C GLU A 32 -3.88 -12.50 19.08
N SER A 33 -2.95 -12.80 19.99
CA SER A 33 -2.16 -11.79 20.71
C SER A 33 -0.92 -11.28 19.96
N VAL A 34 -0.51 -11.95 18.89
CA VAL A 34 0.70 -11.59 18.13
C VAL A 34 0.40 -10.42 17.22
N LYS A 35 1.22 -9.38 17.31
CA LYS A 35 1.10 -8.21 16.45
C LYS A 35 1.84 -8.46 15.14
N LEU A 36 1.17 -8.22 14.02
CA LEU A 36 1.69 -8.57 12.69
C LEU A 36 3.02 -7.88 12.37
N TYR A 37 3.24 -6.65 12.84
CA TYR A 37 4.52 -5.96 12.66
C TYR A 37 5.72 -6.65 13.31
N GLU A 38 5.51 -7.49 14.34
CA GLU A 38 6.59 -8.21 15.02
C GLU A 38 7.15 -9.35 14.17
N LEU A 39 6.44 -9.73 13.10
CA LEU A 39 6.86 -10.76 12.16
C LEU A 39 7.84 -10.23 11.10
N LEU A 40 7.96 -8.91 10.94
CA LEU A 40 8.74 -8.26 9.88
C LEU A 40 10.26 -8.39 10.13
N ASP A 41 10.82 -9.53 9.73
CA ASP A 41 12.25 -9.81 9.80
C ASP A 41 12.95 -9.54 8.45
N PRO A 42 14.05 -8.76 8.41
CA PRO A 42 14.77 -8.42 7.18
C PRO A 42 15.20 -9.60 6.30
N SER A 43 15.32 -10.81 6.87
CA SER A 43 15.69 -12.03 6.14
C SER A 43 14.50 -12.77 5.53
N PHE A 44 13.26 -12.35 5.77
CA PHE A 44 12.06 -13.05 5.33
C PHE A 44 11.31 -12.36 4.19
N ILE A 45 10.56 -13.17 3.44
CA ILE A 45 9.49 -12.70 2.58
C ILE A 45 8.18 -13.20 3.16
N LEU A 46 7.28 -12.27 3.44
CA LEU A 46 5.97 -12.55 4.01
C LEU A 46 4.88 -12.20 3.00
N LEU A 47 3.81 -12.98 3.00
CA LEU A 47 2.60 -12.72 2.22
C LEU A 47 1.44 -12.54 3.20
N PHE A 48 0.91 -11.33 3.26
CA PHE A 48 -0.27 -11.00 4.05
C PHE A 48 -1.48 -10.98 3.12
N LEU A 49 -2.51 -11.75 3.43
CA LEU A 49 -3.80 -11.71 2.74
C LEU A 49 -4.77 -10.94 3.62
N ASP A 50 -5.27 -9.82 3.11
CA ASP A 50 -6.24 -8.94 3.74
C ASP A 50 -7.55 -9.01 2.94
N PRO A 51 -8.50 -9.88 3.39
CA PRO A 51 -9.79 -10.01 2.73
C PRO A 51 -10.67 -8.75 2.85
N GLU A 52 -10.51 -7.97 3.91
CA GLU A 52 -11.34 -6.78 4.18
C GLU A 52 -11.07 -5.69 3.14
N HIS A 53 -9.80 -5.46 2.82
CA HIS A 53 -9.38 -4.44 1.85
C HIS A 53 -9.14 -5.00 0.44
N TYR A 54 -9.39 -6.29 0.20
CA TYR A 54 -9.12 -6.99 -1.04
C TYR A 54 -7.66 -6.83 -1.51
N LYS A 55 -6.71 -6.94 -0.59
CA LYS A 55 -5.27 -6.79 -0.88
C LYS A 55 -4.48 -7.99 -0.43
N ALA A 56 -3.44 -8.32 -1.20
CA ALA A 56 -2.44 -9.30 -0.85
C ALA A 56 -1.07 -8.60 -0.87
N TYR A 57 -0.45 -8.42 0.29
CA TYR A 57 0.83 -7.72 0.41
C TYR A 57 1.97 -8.72 0.45
N ILE A 58 2.92 -8.60 -0.49
CA ILE A 58 4.21 -9.30 -0.45
C ILE A 58 5.20 -8.36 0.21
N TRP A 59 5.49 -8.58 1.49
CA TRP A 59 6.55 -7.83 2.18
C TRP A 59 7.90 -8.49 1.94
N GLN A 60 8.90 -7.71 1.53
CA GLN A 60 10.24 -8.18 1.20
C GLN A 60 11.25 -7.56 2.15
N GLY A 61 11.80 -8.38 3.04
CA GLY A 61 12.89 -7.98 3.92
C GLY A 61 14.10 -7.45 3.16
N SER A 62 14.85 -6.54 3.78
CA SER A 62 15.99 -5.87 3.12
C SER A 62 17.17 -6.81 2.81
N GLU A 63 17.28 -7.96 3.49
CA GLU A 63 18.36 -8.93 3.34
C GLU A 63 18.03 -10.09 2.38
N VAL A 64 16.80 -10.13 1.83
CA VAL A 64 16.37 -11.23 0.97
C VAL A 64 17.00 -11.19 -0.43
N SER A 65 17.33 -12.36 -0.96
CA SER A 65 17.96 -12.48 -2.28
C SER A 65 17.01 -12.17 -3.44
N THR A 66 17.55 -11.76 -4.59
CA THR A 66 16.78 -11.56 -5.83
C THR A 66 16.01 -12.82 -6.24
N ARG A 67 16.57 -14.01 -5.99
CA ARG A 67 15.91 -15.29 -6.28
C ARG A 67 14.64 -15.44 -5.45
N MET A 68 14.69 -15.16 -4.15
CA MET A 68 13.53 -15.25 -3.26
C MET A 68 12.43 -14.29 -3.72
N ARG A 69 12.77 -13.05 -4.07
CA ARG A 69 11.82 -12.04 -4.59
C ARG A 69 11.12 -12.50 -5.87
N PHE A 70 11.85 -13.18 -6.76
CA PHE A 70 11.27 -13.71 -7.98
C PHE A 70 10.33 -14.89 -7.70
N ILE A 71 10.73 -15.79 -6.79
CA ILE A 71 9.91 -16.94 -6.39
C ILE A 71 8.62 -16.45 -5.71
N SER A 72 8.71 -15.52 -4.77
CA SER A 72 7.53 -15.00 -4.06
C SER A 72 6.53 -14.35 -5.00
N ALA A 73 6.97 -13.49 -5.93
CA ALA A 73 6.09 -12.87 -6.91
C ALA A 73 5.35 -13.90 -7.78
N LYS A 74 6.03 -15.00 -8.14
CA LYS A 74 5.44 -16.09 -8.90
C LYS A 74 4.42 -16.88 -8.09
N LEU A 75 4.73 -17.21 -6.84
CA LEU A 75 3.89 -18.08 -6.01
C LEU A 75 2.71 -17.35 -5.37
N ALA A 76 2.85 -16.06 -5.08
CA ALA A 76 1.82 -15.27 -4.39
C ALA A 76 0.48 -15.28 -5.12
N SER A 77 0.49 -15.33 -6.46
CA SER A 77 -0.75 -15.45 -7.25
C SER A 77 -1.50 -16.76 -6.96
N SER A 78 -0.76 -17.87 -6.85
CA SER A 78 -1.36 -19.18 -6.58
C SER A 78 -1.92 -19.28 -5.17
N VAL A 79 -1.24 -18.68 -4.18
CA VAL A 79 -1.74 -18.65 -2.80
C VAL A 79 -2.97 -17.76 -2.72
N ARG A 80 -2.91 -16.55 -3.28
CA ARG A 80 -4.04 -15.62 -3.33
C ARG A 80 -5.29 -16.26 -3.94
N ASP A 81 -5.14 -16.99 -5.06
CA ASP A 81 -6.28 -17.58 -5.76
C ASP A 81 -7.07 -18.60 -4.90
N GLN A 82 -6.45 -19.17 -3.86
CA GLN A 82 -7.13 -20.05 -2.90
C GLN A 82 -8.02 -19.30 -1.91
N TYR A 83 -7.76 -18.01 -1.68
CA TYR A 83 -8.48 -17.18 -0.71
C TYR A 83 -9.41 -16.17 -1.37
N GLY A 84 -9.02 -15.63 -2.52
CA GLY A 84 -9.81 -14.64 -3.24
C GLY A 84 -9.10 -14.10 -4.47
N VAL A 85 -9.54 -14.55 -5.65
CA VAL A 85 -8.97 -14.13 -6.95
C VAL A 85 -9.07 -12.62 -7.19
N ALA A 86 -10.03 -11.96 -6.53
CA ALA A 86 -10.26 -10.52 -6.64
C ALA A 86 -9.19 -9.66 -5.92
N MET A 87 -8.35 -10.24 -5.06
CA MET A 87 -7.37 -9.47 -4.30
C MET A 87 -6.27 -8.92 -5.19
N LYS A 88 -5.91 -7.65 -4.96
CA LYS A 88 -4.79 -7.00 -5.64
C LYS A 88 -3.50 -7.33 -4.91
N ILE A 89 -2.53 -7.89 -5.64
CA ILE A 89 -1.18 -8.09 -5.12
C ILE A 89 -0.43 -6.76 -5.12
N VAL A 90 0.18 -6.42 -3.98
CA VAL A 90 1.01 -5.25 -3.77
C VAL A 90 2.34 -5.72 -3.19
N THR A 91 3.46 -5.25 -3.72
CA THR A 91 4.78 -5.55 -3.17
C THR A 91 5.23 -4.39 -2.29
N GLU A 92 5.69 -4.70 -1.09
CA GLU A 92 6.19 -3.77 -0.09
C GLU A 92 7.65 -4.12 0.22
N ASP A 93 8.55 -3.15 0.12
CA ASP A 93 9.96 -3.32 0.44
C ASP A 93 10.23 -2.79 1.86
N ASP A 94 11.03 -3.53 2.63
CA ASP A 94 11.48 -3.14 3.97
C ASP A 94 12.06 -1.72 4.00
N GLY A 95 11.44 -0.85 4.80
CA GLY A 95 11.79 0.56 4.96
C GLY A 95 11.22 1.51 3.91
N ASN A 96 10.47 1.01 2.92
CA ASN A 96 9.78 1.80 1.90
C ASN A 96 8.30 1.39 1.76
N GLU A 97 7.70 0.93 2.86
CA GLU A 97 6.33 0.43 2.85
C GLU A 97 5.32 1.57 2.72
N THR A 98 4.24 1.29 1.99
CA THR A 98 3.10 2.19 1.89
C THR A 98 2.40 2.37 3.24
N LEU A 99 1.77 3.53 3.42
CA LEU A 99 0.96 3.79 4.62
C LEU A 99 -0.13 2.74 4.80
N GLY A 100 -0.76 2.30 3.70
CA GLY A 100 -1.79 1.27 3.75
C GLY A 100 -1.29 -0.04 4.33
N PHE A 101 -0.08 -0.47 3.95
CA PHE A 101 0.52 -1.66 4.55
C PHE A 101 0.82 -1.45 6.04
N LYS A 102 1.40 -0.30 6.41
CA LYS A 102 1.71 0.02 7.82
C LYS A 102 0.49 -0.03 8.72
N ILE A 103 -0.65 0.46 8.23
CA ILE A 103 -1.94 0.34 8.94
C ILE A 103 -2.36 -1.13 9.05
N THR A 104 -2.32 -1.88 7.95
CA THR A 104 -2.68 -3.32 7.92
C THR A 104 -1.87 -4.14 8.95
N VAL A 105 -0.58 -3.86 9.13
CA VAL A 105 0.25 -4.61 10.11
C VAL A 105 0.25 -4.00 11.51
N GLY A 106 -0.44 -2.88 11.73
CA GLY A 106 -0.54 -2.19 13.01
C GLY A 106 0.69 -1.35 13.40
N LEU A 107 1.48 -0.88 12.43
CA LEU A 107 2.56 0.09 12.62
C LEU A 107 2.07 1.54 12.71
N GLU A 108 0.95 1.84 12.06
CA GLU A 108 0.34 3.18 12.02
C GLU A 108 -1.18 3.05 12.25
N GLU A 109 -1.82 4.09 12.77
CA GLU A 109 -3.28 4.14 12.91
C GLU A 109 -3.95 4.67 11.65
N GLU A 110 -5.16 4.20 11.35
CA GLU A 110 -5.95 4.72 10.25
C GLU A 110 -6.37 6.16 10.56
N ILE A 111 -5.96 7.10 9.70
CA ILE A 111 -6.29 8.51 9.86
C ILE A 111 -7.70 8.72 9.30
N ASP A 112 -8.63 9.13 10.15
CA ASP A 112 -9.97 9.52 9.74
C ASP A 112 -9.91 10.86 8.96
N LEU A 113 -10.01 10.78 7.64
CA LEU A 113 -10.00 11.95 6.75
C LEU A 113 -11.30 12.76 6.82
N GLU A 114 -12.31 12.28 7.55
CA GLU A 114 -13.55 13.01 7.82
C GLU A 114 -13.39 14.04 8.95
N GLU A 115 -12.26 14.06 9.67
CA GLU A 115 -11.99 15.10 10.66
C GLU A 115 -11.97 16.49 9.99
N GLU A 116 -12.84 17.38 10.48
CA GLU A 116 -12.91 18.76 10.01
C GLU A 116 -11.53 19.41 10.12
N GLN A 117 -11.05 20.00 9.03
CA GLN A 117 -9.78 20.72 8.99
C GLN A 117 -9.77 21.83 10.06
N THR A 118 -9.12 21.58 11.20
CA THR A 118 -9.07 22.50 12.35
C THR A 118 -8.03 23.63 12.17
N GLY A 119 -7.34 23.65 11.03
CA GLY A 119 -6.38 24.69 10.68
C GLY A 119 -7.08 26.03 10.36
N PRO A 120 -6.33 27.15 10.36
CA PRO A 120 -6.88 28.42 9.90
C PRO A 120 -7.35 28.25 8.44
N SER A 121 -8.66 28.28 8.23
CA SER A 121 -9.21 28.39 6.89
C SER A 121 -8.63 29.66 6.28
N TYR A 122 -8.02 29.53 5.10
CA TYR A 122 -7.53 30.67 4.37
C TYR A 122 -8.67 31.69 4.19
N THR A 123 -8.54 32.85 4.84
CA THR A 123 -9.62 33.84 4.87
C THR A 123 -9.64 34.75 3.66
N GLY A 124 -8.59 34.71 2.83
CA GLY A 124 -8.38 35.62 1.71
C GLY A 124 -8.16 37.06 2.16
N THR A 125 -7.03 37.66 1.79
CA THR A 125 -6.89 39.12 1.82
C THR A 125 -7.18 39.70 0.45
N GLN A 126 -7.47 41.01 0.38
CA GLN A 126 -7.63 41.68 -0.92
C GLN A 126 -6.35 41.60 -1.76
N GLU A 127 -5.18 41.67 -1.12
CA GLU A 127 -3.88 41.51 -1.79
C GLU A 127 -3.75 40.13 -2.45
N ASP A 128 -4.27 39.09 -1.81
CA ASP A 128 -4.22 37.75 -2.38
C ASP A 128 -5.19 37.58 -3.57
N GLN A 129 -6.36 38.22 -3.53
CA GLN A 129 -7.26 38.25 -4.70
C GLN A 129 -6.60 38.98 -5.86
N ASP A 130 -5.94 40.11 -5.58
CA ASP A 130 -5.22 40.88 -6.60
C ASP A 130 -4.05 40.07 -7.20
N LEU A 131 -3.36 39.25 -6.40
CA LEU A 131 -2.33 38.31 -6.86
C LEU A 131 -2.90 37.17 -7.70
N LEU A 132 -4.01 36.55 -7.29
CA LEU A 132 -4.68 35.50 -8.06
C LEU A 132 -5.17 36.04 -9.42
N ASP A 133 -5.71 37.26 -9.44
CA ASP A 133 -6.12 37.95 -10.65
C ASP A 133 -4.94 38.30 -11.55
N LEU A 134 -3.73 38.52 -10.99
CA LEU A 134 -2.50 38.74 -11.74
C LEU A 134 -1.97 37.43 -12.37
N VAL A 135 -2.16 36.29 -11.69
CA VAL A 135 -1.75 34.94 -12.13
C VAL A 135 -2.82 34.30 -13.04
N SER A 136 -3.91 35.01 -13.37
CA SER A 136 -4.88 34.55 -14.36
C SER A 136 -4.21 34.22 -15.70
N LEU A 137 -4.64 33.09 -16.31
CA LEU A 137 -4.04 32.51 -17.50
C LEU A 137 -3.89 33.52 -18.66
N GLU A 138 -4.87 34.44 -18.80
CA GLU A 138 -4.87 35.50 -19.80
C GLU A 138 -3.71 36.50 -19.62
N LYS A 139 -3.42 36.89 -18.38
CA LYS A 139 -2.31 37.80 -18.07
C LYS A 139 -0.96 37.11 -18.19
N ILE A 140 -0.86 35.83 -17.81
CA ILE A 140 0.34 35.02 -18.03
C ILE A 140 0.67 34.95 -19.52
N VAL A 141 -0.33 34.65 -20.37
CA VAL A 141 -0.16 34.60 -21.83
C VAL A 141 0.29 35.96 -22.39
N LEU A 142 -0.32 37.07 -21.95
CA LEU A 142 0.08 38.42 -22.38
C LEU A 142 1.51 38.80 -21.96
N VAL A 143 1.97 38.35 -20.80
CA VAL A 143 3.35 38.58 -20.34
C VAL A 143 4.33 37.74 -21.16
N LEU A 144 4.03 36.45 -21.40
CA LEU A 144 4.86 35.58 -22.22
C LEU A 144 4.98 36.06 -23.67
N ASP A 145 3.90 36.59 -24.23
CA ASP A 145 3.90 37.17 -25.59
C ASP A 145 4.74 38.46 -25.67
N LYS A 146 4.71 39.30 -24.61
CA LYS A 146 5.52 40.53 -24.54
C LYS A 146 7.01 40.28 -24.29
N VAL A 147 7.35 39.26 -23.52
CA VAL A 147 8.75 38.94 -23.19
C VAL A 147 9.45 38.24 -24.36
N GLY A 148 8.67 37.71 -25.32
CA GLY A 148 9.18 36.91 -26.42
C GLY A 148 9.67 35.58 -25.87
N LEU A 149 9.06 34.48 -26.32
CA LEU A 149 9.54 33.15 -25.95
C LEU A 149 11.02 33.05 -26.40
N PRO A 150 11.96 32.68 -25.51
CA PRO A 150 13.34 32.45 -25.95
C PRO A 150 13.31 31.36 -27.01
N GLU A 151 13.89 31.65 -28.18
CA GLU A 151 14.10 30.64 -29.21
C GLU A 151 15.00 29.56 -28.61
N GLY A 152 14.48 28.33 -28.57
CA GLY A 152 15.18 27.15 -28.06
C GLY A 152 16.42 26.80 -28.87
#